data_AF-A0A9C7Z659-F1
#
_entry.id   AF-A0A9C7Z659-F1
#
_cell.length_a   1.000
_cell.length_b   1.000
_cell.length_c   1.000
_cell.angle_alpha   90.00
_cell.angle_beta   90.00
_cell.angle_gamma   90.00
#
_symmetry.space_group_name_H-M   'P 1'
#
loop_
_entity.id
_entity.type
_entity.pdbx_description
1 polymer ?
#
loop_
_entity_poly.entity_id
_entity_poly.type
_entity_poly.pdbx_seq_one_letter_code
_entity_poly.pdbx_strand_id
1 'polypeptide(L)'
;MSADRADEYAVIVQKHLKPGSWTETVGGRWLFIFHDELIEFDSVEADRAIMERCHALDDGARKYRTVMEMMSSTPFYSDVLFHAEHGAIINSGKFSGTPGEGATDKVIKWLEETGKGKAAINFRLHDWLISRQRYWGAPIPIVYCEKCGIVPLPEKDLPVLLPDVEFIGKMGLADIPGYADTTCSVCGAPARRDTDTMDTFVDSSWYYLRYISAKNDEVPFVVEDINNWLPVDQYVGGVEHAILHLLYSRFITKALQDMGYVNFSEPFKRLFTQGMVCHVAYRCPEHGWLYPSEVKDGHCPHCGKELEISNFSMSKSKKNVVAPSEIIDAYGADTERLYTLFMGPPDRDIEWSEEGVRGAFRFVNRVWTLVVTNAERVAAAPTEFDPTTLDEAGRSLWRRYQRTLKKVTQ
;
A
#
# COMPACT_ATOMS: atom_id res chain seq x y z
N MET A 1 7.22 -3.59 -43.05
CA MET A 1 7.32 -2.64 -44.17
C MET A 1 8.68 -2.78 -44.85
N SER A 2 8.95 -3.42 -46.01
CA SER A 2 10.27 -3.18 -46.65
C SER A 2 10.32 -1.75 -47.19
N ALA A 3 11.50 -1.13 -47.30
CA ALA A 3 11.64 0.26 -47.77
C ALA A 3 10.91 0.52 -49.10
N ASP A 4 11.09 -0.37 -50.07
CA ASP A 4 10.46 -0.26 -51.41
C ASP A 4 8.93 -0.27 -51.37
N ARG A 5 8.33 -1.01 -50.43
CA ARG A 5 6.87 -1.09 -50.28
C ARG A 5 6.28 0.16 -49.63
N ALA A 6 7.09 0.92 -48.89
CA ALA A 6 6.65 2.18 -48.28
C ALA A 6 6.40 3.25 -49.34
N ASP A 7 7.26 3.34 -50.35
CA ASP A 7 7.08 4.27 -51.47
C ASP A 7 5.88 3.90 -52.34
N GLU A 8 5.68 2.61 -52.65
CA GLU A 8 4.51 2.13 -53.39
C GLU A 8 3.20 2.48 -52.66
N TYR A 9 3.17 2.29 -51.33
CA TYR A 9 2.02 2.66 -50.52
C TYR A 9 1.80 4.17 -50.49
N ALA A 10 2.86 4.97 -50.33
CA ALA A 10 2.79 6.42 -50.35
C ALA A 10 2.17 6.96 -51.65
N VAL A 11 2.56 6.41 -52.80
CA VAL A 11 1.98 6.76 -54.11
C VAL A 11 0.48 6.45 -54.18
N ILE A 12 0.04 5.33 -53.61
CA ILE A 12 -1.39 4.97 -53.56
C ILE A 12 -2.14 5.96 -52.67
N VAL A 13 -1.62 6.23 -51.47
CA VAL A 13 -2.25 7.14 -50.52
C VAL A 13 -2.35 8.55 -51.09
N GLN A 14 -1.29 9.11 -51.68
CA GLN A 14 -1.32 10.47 -52.25
C GLN A 14 -2.44 10.66 -53.29
N LYS A 15 -2.74 9.64 -54.10
CA LYS A 15 -3.83 9.69 -55.10
C LYS A 15 -5.22 9.82 -54.47
N HIS A 16 -5.37 9.38 -53.23
CA HIS A 16 -6.65 9.34 -52.51
C HIS A 16 -6.71 10.29 -51.31
N LEU A 17 -5.59 10.90 -50.95
CA LEU A 17 -5.47 11.87 -49.88
C LEU A 17 -6.16 13.17 -50.30
N LYS A 18 -7.03 13.71 -49.45
CA LYS A 18 -7.73 14.97 -49.75
C LYS A 18 -6.74 16.14 -49.70
N PRO A 19 -6.89 17.16 -50.56
CA PRO A 19 -6.13 18.39 -50.43
C PRO A 19 -6.29 18.98 -49.03
N GLY A 20 -5.16 19.35 -48.41
CA GLY A 20 -5.12 19.85 -47.03
C GLY A 20 -5.12 18.78 -45.94
N SER A 21 -5.08 17.50 -46.29
CA SER A 21 -4.90 16.39 -45.34
C SER A 21 -3.50 15.79 -45.46
N TRP A 22 -3.07 15.09 -44.41
CA TRP A 22 -1.83 14.33 -44.36
C TRP A 22 -2.05 13.02 -43.62
N THR A 23 -1.15 12.07 -43.82
CA THR A 23 -1.08 10.83 -43.04
C THR A 23 0.37 10.36 -43.01
N GLU A 24 0.64 9.27 -42.32
CA GLU A 24 1.97 8.78 -42.06
C GLU A 24 1.99 7.25 -42.11
N THR A 25 3.18 6.70 -42.37
CA THR A 25 3.42 5.27 -42.25
C THR A 25 4.61 5.02 -41.35
N VAL A 26 4.48 4.01 -40.50
CA VAL A 26 5.55 3.52 -39.63
C VAL A 26 5.86 2.08 -39.99
N GLY A 27 7.13 1.79 -40.26
CA GLY A 27 7.59 0.47 -40.68
C GLY A 27 9.08 0.47 -40.98
N GLY A 28 9.47 -0.01 -42.17
CA GLY A 28 10.88 0.03 -42.61
C GLY A 28 11.41 1.44 -42.87
N ARG A 29 10.49 2.41 -43.02
CA ARG A 29 10.74 3.86 -43.07
C ARG A 29 9.59 4.54 -42.31
N TRP A 30 9.84 5.73 -41.79
CA TRP A 30 8.79 6.57 -41.21
C TRP A 30 8.49 7.71 -42.17
N LEU A 31 7.43 7.57 -42.96
CA LEU A 31 7.10 8.52 -44.04
C LEU A 31 5.87 9.33 -43.70
N PHE A 32 5.98 10.64 -43.79
CA PHE A 32 4.87 11.58 -43.78
C PHE A 32 4.44 11.88 -45.22
N ILE A 33 3.17 11.65 -45.47
CA ILE A 33 2.54 11.68 -46.79
C ILE A 33 1.59 12.87 -46.82
N PHE A 34 2.02 13.93 -47.50
CA PHE A 34 1.18 15.07 -47.86
C PHE A 34 0.66 14.89 -49.29
N HIS A 35 -0.38 15.63 -49.66
CA HIS A 35 -0.97 15.52 -51.01
C HIS A 35 0.05 15.80 -52.13
N ASP A 36 1.00 16.70 -51.88
CA ASP A 36 1.97 17.24 -52.84
C ASP A 36 3.42 16.87 -52.52
N GLU A 37 3.69 16.26 -51.36
CA GLU A 37 5.05 16.01 -50.89
C GLU A 37 5.13 14.75 -50.02
N LEU A 38 6.28 14.08 -50.04
CA LEU A 38 6.65 13.00 -49.15
C LEU A 38 7.87 13.44 -48.34
N ILE A 39 7.80 13.34 -47.01
CA ILE A 39 8.93 13.67 -46.14
C ILE A 39 9.21 12.46 -45.23
N GLU A 40 10.44 11.96 -45.27
CA GLU A 40 10.87 10.89 -44.35
C GLU A 40 11.34 11.49 -43.03
N PHE A 41 10.83 10.96 -41.91
CA PHE A 41 11.28 11.34 -40.59
C PHE A 41 12.59 10.61 -40.21
N ASP A 42 13.70 11.12 -40.76
CA ASP A 42 15.04 10.54 -40.60
C ASP A 42 16.08 11.50 -39.99
N SER A 43 15.69 12.75 -39.75
CA SER A 43 16.60 13.84 -39.38
C SER A 43 15.88 14.95 -38.61
N VAL A 44 16.66 15.84 -37.98
CA VAL A 44 16.11 17.02 -37.27
C VAL A 44 15.55 18.03 -38.27
N GLU A 45 16.15 18.11 -39.45
CA GLU A 45 15.67 18.93 -40.56
C GLU A 45 14.32 18.42 -41.07
N ALA A 46 14.18 17.10 -41.23
CA ALA A 46 12.90 16.49 -41.58
C ALA A 46 11.84 16.66 -40.48
N ASP A 47 12.20 16.52 -39.19
CA ASP A 47 11.28 16.80 -38.06
C ASP A 47 10.65 18.20 -38.20
N ARG A 48 11.48 19.21 -38.42
CA ARG A 48 11.03 20.61 -38.58
C ARG A 48 10.14 20.78 -39.80
N ALA A 49 10.56 20.23 -40.95
CA ALA A 49 9.79 20.33 -42.19
C ALA A 49 8.41 19.68 -42.05
N ILE A 50 8.35 18.49 -41.43
CA ILE A 50 7.09 17.80 -41.15
C ILE A 50 6.22 18.62 -40.21
N MET A 51 6.76 19.12 -39.09
CA MET A 51 5.98 19.90 -38.13
C MET A 51 5.45 21.19 -38.72
N GLU A 52 6.22 21.89 -39.57
CA GLU A 52 5.76 23.08 -40.28
C GLU A 52 4.56 22.78 -41.19
N ARG A 53 4.63 21.69 -41.95
CA ARG A 53 3.52 21.21 -42.79
C ARG A 53 2.31 20.82 -41.95
N CYS A 54 2.50 20.06 -40.86
CA CYS A 54 1.42 19.65 -39.97
C CYS A 54 0.75 20.86 -39.29
N HIS A 55 1.51 21.85 -38.82
CA HIS A 55 0.99 23.07 -38.21
C HIS A 55 0.18 23.95 -39.18
N ALA A 56 0.54 23.92 -40.46
CA ALA A 56 -0.19 24.62 -41.51
C ALA A 56 -1.53 23.94 -41.86
N LEU A 57 -1.61 22.61 -41.70
CA LEU A 57 -2.76 21.81 -42.13
C LEU A 57 -3.70 21.39 -40.99
N ASP A 58 -3.21 21.30 -39.76
CA ASP A 58 -3.96 20.82 -38.59
C ASP A 58 -3.73 21.72 -37.37
N ASP A 59 -4.78 22.43 -36.94
CA ASP A 59 -4.75 23.27 -35.74
C ASP A 59 -4.42 22.46 -34.47
N GLY A 60 -4.80 21.18 -34.42
CA GLY A 60 -4.51 20.26 -33.33
C GLY A 60 -3.03 19.92 -33.20
N ALA A 61 -2.25 20.04 -34.28
CA ALA A 61 -0.82 19.77 -34.29
C ALA A 61 0.02 20.92 -33.69
N ARG A 62 -0.51 22.16 -33.66
CA ARG A 62 0.24 23.36 -33.24
C ARG A 62 0.70 23.38 -31.79
N LYS A 63 0.07 22.58 -30.92
CA LYS A 63 0.49 22.41 -29.52
C LYS A 63 1.76 21.57 -29.36
N TYR A 64 2.18 20.85 -30.40
CA TYR A 64 3.33 19.96 -30.35
C TYR A 64 4.55 20.60 -31.01
N ARG A 65 5.73 20.37 -30.43
CA ARG A 65 6.99 20.97 -30.83
C ARG A 65 7.80 20.08 -31.79
N THR A 66 7.61 18.76 -31.70
CA THR A 66 8.32 17.77 -32.50
C THR A 66 7.37 16.68 -32.98
N VAL A 67 7.77 15.93 -34.02
CA VAL A 67 7.00 14.80 -34.55
C VAL A 67 6.75 13.77 -33.46
N MET A 68 7.76 13.47 -32.64
CA MET A 68 7.64 12.48 -31.56
C MET A 68 6.70 12.93 -30.44
N GLU A 69 6.66 14.22 -30.09
CA GLU A 69 5.70 14.73 -29.12
C GLU A 69 4.25 14.60 -29.64
N MET A 70 4.03 14.89 -30.93
CA MET A 70 2.73 14.74 -31.58
C MET A 70 2.31 13.26 -31.64
N MET A 71 3.18 12.39 -32.13
CA MET A 71 2.89 10.96 -32.31
C MET A 71 2.67 10.26 -30.96
N SER A 72 3.51 10.49 -29.97
CA SER A 72 3.36 9.89 -28.63
C SER A 72 2.09 10.31 -27.89
N SER A 73 1.47 11.43 -28.29
CA SER A 73 0.17 11.85 -27.73
C SER A 73 -1.02 11.02 -28.23
N THR A 74 -0.83 10.22 -29.27
CA THR A 74 -1.85 9.34 -29.84
C THR A 74 -1.76 7.96 -29.17
N PRO A 75 -2.81 7.45 -28.51
CA PRO A 75 -2.77 6.19 -27.77
C PRO A 75 -2.25 4.99 -28.58
N PHE A 76 -2.63 4.89 -29.85
CA PHE A 76 -2.12 3.83 -30.71
C PHE A 76 -0.58 3.86 -30.83
N TYR A 77 0.00 5.03 -31.05
CA TYR A 77 1.45 5.18 -31.17
C TYR A 77 2.15 5.06 -29.82
N SER A 78 1.55 5.55 -28.74
CA SER A 78 2.10 5.31 -27.40
C SER A 78 2.17 3.82 -27.08
N ASP A 79 1.18 3.04 -27.50
CA ASP A 79 1.11 1.62 -27.16
C ASP A 79 1.96 0.76 -28.12
N VAL A 80 2.04 1.13 -29.39
CA VAL A 80 2.76 0.35 -30.43
C VAL A 80 4.24 0.71 -30.54
N LEU A 81 4.61 1.99 -30.33
CA LEU A 81 6.01 2.43 -30.36
C LEU A 81 6.71 2.27 -29.01
N PHE A 82 5.98 1.94 -27.94
CA PHE A 82 6.58 1.65 -26.66
C PHE A 82 7.30 0.31 -26.70
N HIS A 83 8.62 0.37 -26.62
CA HIS A 83 9.47 -0.78 -26.37
C HIS A 83 10.09 -0.62 -24.99
N ALA A 84 9.85 -1.59 -24.10
CA ALA A 84 10.47 -1.62 -22.78
C ALA A 84 11.99 -1.84 -22.85
N GLU A 85 12.47 -2.42 -23.96
CA GLU A 85 13.88 -2.64 -24.22
C GLU A 85 14.52 -1.40 -24.86
N HIS A 86 15.75 -1.09 -24.45
CA HIS A 86 16.46 0.05 -25.00
C HIS A 86 17.04 -0.28 -26.38
N GLY A 87 16.52 0.35 -27.42
CA GLY A 87 17.11 0.36 -28.76
C GLY A 87 18.35 1.24 -28.86
N ALA A 88 19.07 1.17 -29.98
CA ALA A 88 20.16 2.11 -30.25
C ALA A 88 19.62 3.54 -30.42
N ILE A 89 20.36 4.52 -29.90
CA ILE A 89 20.02 5.93 -30.06
C ILE A 89 20.09 6.28 -31.55
N ILE A 90 19.07 6.95 -32.07
CA ILE A 90 19.05 7.49 -33.43
C ILE A 90 18.89 9.01 -33.39
N ASN A 91 19.25 9.69 -34.48
CA ASN A 91 19.06 11.14 -34.68
C ASN A 91 19.57 12.03 -33.53
N SER A 92 20.66 11.62 -32.88
CA SER A 92 21.23 12.28 -31.69
C SER A 92 22.69 12.69 -31.88
N GLY A 93 23.07 13.08 -33.09
CA GLY A 93 24.43 13.54 -33.43
C GLY A 93 25.49 12.49 -33.10
N LYS A 94 26.50 12.86 -32.30
CA LYS A 94 27.60 11.96 -31.89
C LYS A 94 27.16 10.75 -31.05
N PHE A 95 25.91 10.73 -30.59
CA PHE A 95 25.36 9.63 -29.80
C PHE A 95 24.61 8.62 -30.68
N SER A 96 24.27 8.96 -31.92
CA SER A 96 23.61 8.03 -32.86
C SER A 96 24.42 6.74 -33.02
N GLY A 97 23.73 5.59 -33.00
CA GLY A 97 24.33 4.25 -33.03
C GLY A 97 24.79 3.72 -31.68
N THR A 98 24.73 4.52 -30.60
CA THR A 98 25.01 4.02 -29.25
C THR A 98 23.93 3.02 -28.83
N PRO A 99 24.27 1.79 -28.43
CA PRO A 99 23.30 0.86 -27.86
C PRO A 99 22.58 1.47 -26.66
N GLY A 100 21.32 1.12 -26.48
CA GLY A 100 20.51 1.65 -25.39
C GLY A 100 21.09 1.37 -24.00
N GLU A 101 21.75 0.23 -23.83
CA GLU A 101 22.57 -0.07 -22.65
C GLU A 101 23.79 0.86 -22.57
N GLY A 102 23.91 1.65 -21.50
CA GLY A 102 24.99 2.62 -21.30
C GLY A 102 24.83 3.93 -22.09
N ALA A 103 23.73 4.10 -22.82
CA ALA A 103 23.37 5.36 -23.49
C ALA A 103 23.30 6.53 -22.48
N THR A 104 22.57 6.32 -21.39
CA THR A 104 22.37 7.31 -20.33
C THR A 104 23.70 7.77 -19.72
N ASP A 105 24.61 6.83 -19.40
CA ASP A 105 25.91 7.16 -18.81
C ASP A 105 26.79 7.98 -19.76
N LYS A 106 26.79 7.65 -21.06
CA LYS A 106 27.53 8.42 -22.07
C LYS A 106 27.00 9.84 -22.21
N VAL A 107 25.68 10.03 -22.15
CA VAL A 107 25.06 11.37 -22.21
C VAL A 107 25.35 12.14 -20.92
N ILE A 108 25.23 11.52 -19.74
CA ILE A 108 25.57 12.13 -18.44
C ILE A 108 27.02 12.61 -18.46
N LYS A 109 27.98 11.75 -18.85
CA LYS A 109 29.40 12.12 -18.92
C LYS A 109 29.64 13.32 -19.84
N TRP A 110 28.98 13.35 -20.99
CA TRP A 110 29.09 14.50 -21.89
C TRP A 110 28.47 15.78 -21.31
N LEU A 111 27.34 15.68 -20.62
CA LEU A 111 26.73 16.83 -19.93
C LEU A 111 27.68 17.40 -18.88
N GLU A 112 28.39 16.54 -18.14
CA GLU A 112 29.40 16.93 -17.15
C GLU A 112 30.62 17.56 -17.80
N GLU A 113 31.20 16.92 -18.83
CA GLU A 113 32.36 17.42 -19.58
C GLU A 113 32.10 18.79 -20.23
N THR A 114 30.86 19.06 -20.63
CA THR A 114 30.46 20.33 -21.26
C THR A 114 29.87 21.36 -20.31
N GLY A 115 29.77 21.05 -19.01
CA GLY A 115 29.21 21.96 -18.00
C GLY A 115 27.71 22.25 -18.21
N LYS A 116 26.98 21.37 -18.92
CA LYS A 116 25.55 21.53 -19.23
C LYS A 116 24.63 20.78 -18.27
N GLY A 117 25.18 19.91 -17.43
CA GLY A 117 24.43 19.15 -16.45
C GLY A 117 25.36 18.23 -15.65
N LYS A 118 24.77 17.49 -14.70
CA LYS A 118 25.46 16.48 -13.91
C LYS A 118 24.51 15.36 -13.53
N ALA A 119 25.06 14.20 -13.16
CA ALA A 119 24.26 13.14 -12.57
C ALA A 119 23.54 13.65 -11.30
N ALA A 120 22.27 13.29 -11.16
CA ALA A 120 21.48 13.53 -9.97
C ALA A 120 20.60 12.32 -9.70
N ILE A 121 20.53 11.92 -8.43
CA ILE A 121 19.61 10.88 -7.97
C ILE A 121 18.45 11.61 -7.27
N ASN A 122 17.23 11.37 -7.75
CA ASN A 122 16.02 11.90 -7.14
C ASN A 122 15.22 10.75 -6.53
N PHE A 123 14.56 11.03 -5.41
CA PHE A 123 13.63 10.12 -4.78
C PHE A 123 12.20 10.63 -4.96
N ARG A 124 11.27 9.71 -5.23
CA ARG A 124 9.83 10.04 -5.20
C ARG A 124 9.32 10.22 -3.77
N LEU A 125 10.03 9.67 -2.78
CA LEU A 125 9.71 9.81 -1.36
C LEU A 125 9.91 11.27 -0.93
N HIS A 126 8.96 11.78 -0.15
CA HIS A 126 9.01 13.11 0.46
C HIS A 126 9.19 12.98 1.97
N ASP A 127 9.60 14.07 2.61
CA ASP A 127 9.67 14.13 4.07
C ASP A 127 8.29 13.91 4.71
N TRP A 128 8.31 13.35 5.92
CA TRP A 128 7.09 13.02 6.65
C TRP A 128 6.52 14.25 7.36
N LEU A 129 5.39 14.74 6.87
CA LEU A 129 4.60 15.78 7.54
C LEU A 129 3.90 15.20 8.76
N ILE A 130 4.44 15.44 9.96
CA ILE A 130 3.89 14.90 11.23
C ILE A 130 2.86 15.82 11.91
N SER A 131 2.88 17.13 11.67
CA SER A 131 1.99 18.06 12.38
C SER A 131 0.53 17.93 11.92
N ARG A 132 -0.41 17.97 12.87
CA ARG A 132 -1.86 17.86 12.63
C ARG A 132 -2.60 18.95 13.41
N GLN A 133 -3.47 19.69 12.72
CA GLN A 133 -4.37 20.67 13.34
C GLN A 133 -5.59 19.94 13.93
N ARG A 134 -5.37 19.14 14.97
CA ARG A 134 -6.37 18.32 15.65
C ARG A 134 -6.14 18.37 17.15
N TYR A 135 -7.22 18.20 17.91
CA TYR A 135 -7.13 18.09 19.36
C TYR A 135 -6.56 16.73 19.82
N TRP A 136 -7.05 15.62 19.24
CA TRP A 136 -6.73 14.28 19.72
C TRP A 136 -5.43 13.73 19.13
N GLY A 137 -4.31 14.06 19.75
CA GLY A 137 -2.98 13.54 19.44
C GLY A 137 -1.94 14.02 20.46
N ALA A 138 -0.75 13.46 20.43
CA ALA A 138 0.32 13.89 21.33
C ALA A 138 0.79 15.31 20.97
N PRO A 139 0.79 16.29 21.90
CA PRO A 139 1.27 17.64 21.59
C PRO A 139 2.74 17.67 21.17
N ILE A 140 3.08 18.51 20.19
CA ILE A 140 4.46 18.70 19.77
C ILE A 140 5.21 19.49 20.87
N PRO A 141 6.32 18.98 21.43
CA PRO A 141 7.01 19.60 22.57
C PRO A 141 7.94 20.75 22.14
N ILE A 142 7.37 21.71 21.40
CA ILE A 142 8.05 22.88 20.86
C ILE A 142 7.37 24.15 21.38
N VAL A 143 8.17 25.18 21.62
CA VAL A 143 7.74 26.53 21.99
C VAL A 143 8.34 27.54 21.02
N TYR A 144 7.52 28.48 20.55
CA TYR A 144 7.90 29.60 19.71
C TYR A 144 8.11 30.86 20.54
N CYS A 145 9.34 31.36 20.54
CA CYS A 145 9.75 32.56 21.27
C CYS A 145 10.24 33.64 20.28
N GLU A 146 9.75 34.87 20.40
CA GLU A 146 10.17 35.97 19.52
C GLU A 146 11.67 36.29 19.62
N LYS A 147 12.30 36.01 20.77
CA LYS A 147 13.74 36.26 21.00
C LYS A 147 14.63 35.09 20.62
N CYS A 148 14.18 33.86 20.84
CA CYS A 148 15.00 32.65 20.71
C CYS A 148 14.65 31.79 19.49
N GLY A 149 13.52 32.06 18.81
CA GLY A 149 13.03 31.26 17.70
C GLY A 149 12.29 29.99 18.16
N ILE A 150 12.59 28.87 17.52
CA ILE A 150 11.99 27.55 17.80
C ILE A 150 12.79 26.87 18.91
N VAL A 151 12.14 26.63 20.05
CA VAL A 151 12.78 26.10 21.25
C VAL A 151 12.15 24.76 21.64
N PRO A 152 12.89 23.64 21.68
CA PRO A 152 12.39 22.39 22.24
C PRO A 152 12.20 22.50 23.75
N LEU A 153 11.16 21.86 24.27
CA LEU A 153 10.96 21.76 25.70
C LEU A 153 12.04 20.85 26.34
N PRO A 154 12.56 21.22 27.53
CA PRO A 154 13.41 20.32 28.32
C PRO A 154 12.69 19.02 28.67
N GLU A 155 13.42 17.91 28.75
CA GLU A 155 12.86 16.58 29.08
C GLU A 155 12.11 16.55 30.41
N LYS A 156 12.62 17.26 31.42
CA LYS A 156 11.97 17.43 32.74
C LYS A 156 10.60 18.13 32.70
N ASP A 157 10.30 18.85 31.62
CA ASP A 157 9.04 19.57 31.42
C ASP A 157 8.05 18.72 30.60
N LEU A 158 8.42 17.48 30.25
CA LEU A 158 7.54 16.48 29.65
C LEU A 158 6.76 15.70 30.73
N PRO A 159 5.57 15.19 30.41
CA PRO A 159 4.85 15.34 29.14
C PRO A 159 4.12 16.68 29.03
N VAL A 160 3.94 17.17 27.79
CA VAL A 160 2.94 18.22 27.51
C VAL A 160 1.57 17.55 27.48
N LEU A 161 0.78 17.77 28.52
CA LEU A 161 -0.54 17.15 28.65
C LEU A 161 -1.57 17.83 27.74
N LEU A 162 -2.44 17.01 27.16
CA LEU A 162 -3.65 17.51 26.51
C LEU A 162 -4.57 18.15 27.57
N PRO A 163 -5.10 19.35 27.32
CA PRO A 163 -6.03 20.01 28.24
C PRO A 163 -7.40 19.34 28.19
N ASP A 164 -8.05 19.12 29.34
CA ASP A 164 -9.42 18.59 29.39
C ASP A 164 -10.43 19.60 28.80
N VAL A 165 -11.31 19.12 27.92
CA VAL A 165 -12.38 19.91 27.29
C VAL A 165 -13.71 19.15 27.30
N GLU A 166 -14.83 19.84 27.50
CA GLU A 166 -16.16 19.20 27.53
C GLU A 166 -16.60 18.67 26.16
N PHE A 167 -16.20 19.33 25.07
CA PHE A 167 -16.56 18.95 23.71
C PHE A 167 -15.42 19.19 22.72
N ILE A 168 -15.00 18.13 22.03
CA ILE A 168 -13.88 18.17 21.08
C ILE A 168 -14.33 18.71 19.71
N GLY A 169 -15.47 18.24 19.17
CA GLY A 169 -15.95 18.66 17.85
C GLY A 169 -14.88 18.58 16.74
N LYS A 170 -14.66 19.70 16.03
CA LYS A 170 -13.61 19.86 15.01
C LYS A 170 -12.40 20.68 15.51
N MET A 171 -12.28 20.82 16.82
CA MET A 171 -11.33 21.70 17.48
C MET A 171 -9.88 21.20 17.35
N GLY A 172 -8.93 22.14 17.27
CA GLY A 172 -7.50 21.93 17.51
C GLY A 172 -7.03 22.57 18.81
N LEU A 173 -5.78 22.36 19.23
CA LEU A 173 -5.28 22.97 20.47
C LEU A 173 -5.18 24.51 20.39
N ALA A 174 -5.10 25.05 19.17
CA ALA A 174 -5.10 26.49 18.93
C ALA A 174 -6.41 27.19 19.34
N ASP A 175 -7.52 26.44 19.35
CA ASP A 175 -8.84 26.96 19.69
C ASP A 175 -9.10 27.00 21.20
N ILE A 176 -8.21 26.41 22.01
CA ILE A 176 -8.36 26.28 23.46
C ILE A 176 -7.79 27.52 24.16
N PRO A 177 -8.62 28.34 24.85
CA PRO A 177 -8.15 29.54 25.52
C PRO A 177 -7.04 29.24 26.53
N GLY A 178 -5.91 29.94 26.40
CA GLY A 178 -4.77 29.82 27.31
C GLY A 178 -3.85 28.62 27.08
N TYR A 179 -4.21 27.65 26.23
CA TYR A 179 -3.33 26.49 25.97
C TYR A 179 -2.00 26.91 25.32
N ALA A 180 -2.06 27.80 24.33
CA ALA A 180 -0.88 28.27 23.62
C ALA A 180 0.06 29.08 24.51
N ASP A 181 -0.44 29.73 25.58
CA ASP A 181 0.35 30.68 26.35
C ASP A 181 1.33 29.98 27.30
N THR A 182 2.61 30.33 27.21
CA THR A 182 3.68 29.77 28.05
C THR A 182 4.86 30.75 28.16
N THR A 183 5.94 30.30 28.81
CA THR A 183 7.22 31.02 28.89
C THR A 183 8.33 30.24 28.21
N CYS A 184 9.29 30.94 27.60
CA CYS A 184 10.46 30.34 26.99
C CYS A 184 11.41 29.77 28.06
N SER A 185 11.76 28.48 27.95
CA SER A 185 12.69 27.80 28.87
C SER A 185 14.12 28.34 28.82
N VAL A 186 14.49 29.07 27.75
CA VAL A 186 15.84 29.62 27.56
C VAL A 186 15.98 31.03 28.14
N CYS A 187 15.02 31.93 27.88
CA CYS A 187 15.13 33.35 28.27
C CYS A 187 14.05 33.85 29.22
N GLY A 188 13.06 33.02 29.58
CA GLY A 188 11.95 33.37 30.47
C GLY A 188 10.91 34.32 29.89
N ALA A 189 11.11 34.83 28.66
CA ALA A 189 10.14 35.72 28.01
C ALA A 189 8.82 34.99 27.68
N PRO A 190 7.69 35.72 27.52
CA PRO A 190 6.46 35.16 26.97
C PRO A 190 6.71 34.45 25.64
N ALA A 191 6.09 33.29 25.48
CA ALA A 191 6.24 32.44 24.32
C ALA A 191 4.95 31.66 24.05
N ARG A 192 4.88 30.98 22.91
CA ARG A 192 3.70 30.20 22.51
C ARG A 192 4.05 28.73 22.33
N ARG A 193 3.31 27.81 22.94
CA ARG A 193 3.41 26.37 22.62
C ARG A 193 3.02 26.12 21.17
N ASP A 194 3.60 25.09 20.58
CA ASP A 194 3.04 24.49 19.37
C ASP A 194 1.63 23.99 19.68
N THR A 195 0.71 24.31 18.77
CA THR A 195 -0.72 24.00 18.90
C THR A 195 -1.13 22.84 18.00
N ASP A 196 -0.20 22.31 17.21
CA ASP A 196 -0.41 21.08 16.47
C ASP A 196 -0.08 19.87 17.35
N THR A 197 -0.75 18.76 17.04
CA THR A 197 -0.43 17.44 17.58
C THR A 197 0.34 16.63 16.55
N MET A 198 1.04 15.59 17.01
CA MET A 198 1.68 14.63 16.14
C MET A 198 0.67 13.71 15.45
N ASP A 199 0.99 13.30 14.23
CA ASP A 199 0.31 12.28 13.45
C ASP A 199 0.28 10.95 14.20
N THR A 200 -0.85 10.22 14.15
CA THR A 200 -1.01 8.96 14.90
C THR A 200 -0.03 7.88 14.46
N PHE A 201 0.54 7.99 13.26
CA PHE A 201 1.60 7.11 12.80
C PHE A 201 2.90 7.28 13.58
N VAL A 202 3.14 8.41 14.25
CA VAL A 202 4.28 8.57 15.17
C VAL A 202 4.16 7.52 16.28
N ASP A 203 3.01 7.43 16.92
CA ASP A 203 2.75 6.49 18.01
C ASP A 203 2.89 5.03 17.54
N SER A 204 2.30 4.70 16.38
CA SER A 204 2.36 3.34 15.84
C SER A 204 3.73 2.96 15.29
N SER A 205 4.66 3.89 15.09
CA SER A 205 5.98 3.58 14.52
C SER A 205 6.96 2.96 15.51
N TRP A 206 6.63 2.92 16.80
CA TRP A 206 7.54 2.42 17.84
C TRP A 206 6.86 1.64 18.98
N TYR A 207 5.54 1.46 18.95
CA TYR A 207 4.79 0.74 20.01
C TYR A 207 5.31 -0.69 20.29
N TYR A 208 5.87 -1.38 19.30
CA TYR A 208 6.47 -2.71 19.47
C TYR A 208 7.72 -2.68 20.36
N LEU A 209 8.43 -1.56 20.44
CA LEU A 209 9.51 -1.32 21.41
C LEU A 209 8.91 -1.14 22.81
N ARG A 210 7.85 -0.32 22.91
CA ARG A 210 7.20 0.02 24.19
C ARG A 210 6.57 -1.20 24.87
N TYR A 211 6.07 -2.18 24.12
CA TYR A 211 5.46 -3.39 24.71
C TYR A 211 6.36 -4.11 25.71
N ILE A 212 7.67 -4.10 25.48
CA ILE A 212 8.65 -4.81 26.31
C ILE A 212 8.83 -4.12 27.68
N SER A 213 8.60 -2.80 27.75
CA SER A 213 8.73 -2.00 28.97
C SER A 213 7.47 -1.17 29.25
N ALA A 214 6.28 -1.72 28.99
CA ALA A 214 5.03 -0.96 28.91
C ALA A 214 4.66 -0.15 30.16
N LYS A 215 5.12 -0.59 31.34
CA LYS A 215 4.85 0.03 32.66
C LYS A 215 6.01 0.87 33.20
N ASN A 216 7.03 1.14 32.39
CA ASN A 216 8.17 1.95 32.82
C ASN A 216 7.85 3.43 32.65
N ASP A 217 7.76 4.16 33.76
CA ASP A 217 7.39 5.59 33.75
C ASP A 217 8.60 6.53 33.66
N GLU A 218 9.83 6.00 33.67
CA GLU A 218 11.08 6.77 33.63
C GLU A 218 11.69 6.85 32.23
N VAL A 219 11.59 5.76 31.45
CA VAL A 219 12.15 5.67 30.09
C VAL A 219 11.14 5.12 29.10
N PRO A 220 11.22 5.49 27.80
CA PRO A 220 10.35 4.92 26.76
C PRO A 220 10.47 3.39 26.66
N PHE A 221 11.69 2.86 26.80
CA PHE A 221 11.99 1.43 26.82
C PHE A 221 13.37 1.18 27.45
N VAL A 222 13.57 -0.02 28.00
CA VAL A 222 14.87 -0.47 28.51
C VAL A 222 15.67 -1.08 27.35
N VAL A 223 16.83 -0.50 27.04
CA VAL A 223 17.67 -0.88 25.89
C VAL A 223 18.10 -2.35 25.93
N GLU A 224 18.43 -2.87 27.10
CA GLU A 224 18.82 -4.28 27.27
C GLU A 224 17.65 -5.22 26.93
N ASP A 225 16.45 -4.94 27.46
CA ASP A 225 15.28 -5.77 27.23
C ASP A 225 14.86 -5.78 25.75
N ILE A 226 14.85 -4.63 25.08
CA ILE A 226 14.49 -4.58 23.66
C ILE A 226 15.47 -5.34 22.79
N ASN A 227 16.77 -5.27 23.08
CA ASN A 227 17.78 -6.02 22.32
C ASN A 227 17.75 -7.53 22.59
N ASN A 228 17.12 -7.95 23.70
CA ASN A 228 16.88 -9.36 24.00
C ASN A 228 15.63 -9.91 23.29
N TRP A 229 14.59 -9.10 23.14
CA TRP A 229 13.29 -9.53 22.59
C TRP A 229 13.11 -9.27 21.09
N LEU A 230 13.76 -8.25 20.55
CA LEU A 230 13.57 -7.79 19.17
C LEU A 230 14.76 -8.15 18.27
N PRO A 231 14.57 -8.16 16.94
CA PRO A 231 13.37 -7.76 16.18
C PRO A 231 12.22 -8.77 16.24
N VAL A 232 11.00 -8.30 15.97
CA VAL A 232 9.78 -9.12 15.98
C VAL A 232 9.93 -10.26 14.98
N ASP A 233 9.81 -11.52 15.45
CA ASP A 233 10.00 -12.69 14.58
C ASP A 233 8.90 -12.85 13.52
N GLN A 234 7.65 -12.53 13.88
CA GLN A 234 6.49 -12.60 13.00
C GLN A 234 5.55 -11.43 13.29
N TYR A 235 5.41 -10.53 12.31
CA TYR A 235 4.44 -9.45 12.32
C TYR A 235 3.26 -9.85 11.42
N VAL A 236 2.03 -9.65 11.89
CA VAL A 236 0.79 -9.94 11.14
C VAL A 236 -0.04 -8.68 11.07
N GLY A 237 -0.40 -8.25 9.86
CA GLY A 237 -1.17 -7.03 9.65
C GLY A 237 -1.55 -6.82 8.19
N GLY A 238 -2.61 -6.06 7.92
CA GLY A 238 -3.15 -5.94 6.57
C GLY A 238 -2.23 -5.16 5.61
N VAL A 239 -2.38 -5.44 4.31
CA VAL A 239 -1.55 -4.85 3.24
C VAL A 239 -1.73 -3.34 3.12
N GLU A 240 -2.84 -2.77 3.61
CA GLU A 240 -3.13 -1.34 3.65
C GLU A 240 -2.05 -0.53 4.39
N HIS A 241 -1.23 -1.18 5.22
CA HIS A 241 -0.16 -0.57 5.99
C HIS A 241 1.22 -0.62 5.30
N ALA A 242 1.32 -1.11 4.06
CA ALA A 242 2.58 -1.36 3.36
C ALA A 242 3.51 -0.14 3.20
N ILE A 243 2.96 1.03 2.88
CA ILE A 243 3.76 2.25 2.56
C ILE A 243 3.75 3.27 3.71
N LEU A 244 2.81 3.16 4.65
CA LEU A 244 2.69 4.07 5.80
C LEU A 244 3.37 3.45 7.02
N HIS A 245 2.58 2.86 7.92
CA HIS A 245 3.05 2.25 9.17
C HIS A 245 4.31 1.38 9.03
N LEU A 246 4.36 0.48 8.04
CA LEU A 246 5.53 -0.39 7.87
C LEU A 246 6.79 0.38 7.43
N LEU A 247 6.64 1.44 6.63
CA LEU A 247 7.76 2.30 6.26
C LEU A 247 8.21 3.18 7.43
N TYR A 248 7.27 3.78 8.16
CA TYR A 248 7.57 4.65 9.31
C TYR A 248 8.19 3.87 10.47
N SER A 249 7.72 2.65 10.73
CA SER A 249 8.34 1.76 11.73
C SER A 249 9.81 1.46 11.39
N ARG A 250 10.10 1.21 10.11
CA ARG A 250 11.48 0.99 9.63
C ARG A 250 12.32 2.26 9.76
N PHE A 251 11.77 3.40 9.41
CA PHE A 251 12.43 4.70 9.57
C PHE A 251 12.81 4.94 11.04
N ILE A 252 11.86 4.81 11.97
CA ILE A 252 12.13 5.00 13.40
C ILE A 252 13.14 3.98 13.92
N THR A 253 13.04 2.70 13.52
CA THR A 253 14.03 1.68 13.91
C THR A 253 15.44 2.08 13.48
N LYS A 254 15.62 2.51 12.23
CA LYS A 254 16.93 2.91 11.71
C LYS A 254 17.46 4.16 12.41
N ALA A 255 16.60 5.15 12.65
CA ALA A 255 16.97 6.33 13.41
C ALA A 255 17.45 5.96 14.84
N LEU A 256 16.71 5.09 15.53
CA LEU A 256 17.10 4.59 16.85
C LEU A 256 18.38 3.75 16.82
N GLN A 257 18.61 3.01 15.73
CA GLN A 257 19.85 2.26 15.50
C GLN A 257 21.03 3.21 15.36
N ASP A 258 20.90 4.25 14.52
CA ASP A 258 21.93 5.27 14.30
C ASP A 258 22.26 6.04 15.60
N MET A 259 21.26 6.20 16.47
CA MET A 259 21.39 6.79 17.80
C MET A 259 21.97 5.82 18.87
N GLY A 260 22.15 4.54 18.53
CA GLY A 260 22.72 3.52 19.42
C GLY A 260 21.76 2.89 20.43
N TYR A 261 20.43 3.09 20.28
CA TYR A 261 19.42 2.52 21.19
C TYR A 261 19.02 1.08 20.85
N VAL A 262 19.19 0.65 19.60
CA VAL A 262 18.88 -0.73 19.16
C VAL A 262 20.04 -1.31 18.37
N ASN A 263 20.22 -2.64 18.44
CA ASN A 263 21.28 -3.36 17.73
C ASN A 263 20.82 -4.02 16.40
N PHE A 264 19.59 -3.74 15.96
CA PHE A 264 18.98 -4.29 14.75
C PHE A 264 18.51 -3.17 13.81
N SER A 265 18.49 -3.45 12.51
CA SER A 265 18.19 -2.47 11.45
C SER A 265 16.78 -2.57 10.86
N GLU A 266 16.06 -3.65 11.13
CA GLU A 266 14.71 -3.90 10.65
C GLU A 266 13.85 -4.41 11.82
N PRO A 267 12.66 -3.83 12.08
CA PRO A 267 11.86 -4.17 13.26
C PRO A 267 11.13 -5.51 13.14
N PHE A 268 10.89 -5.99 11.92
CA PHE A 268 10.06 -7.18 11.64
C PHE A 268 10.83 -8.17 10.75
N LYS A 269 11.17 -9.36 11.28
CA LYS A 269 11.91 -10.39 10.52
C LYS A 269 11.04 -11.06 9.45
N ARG A 270 9.78 -11.33 9.79
CA ARG A 270 8.77 -11.88 8.88
C ARG A 270 7.53 -11.01 8.95
N LEU A 271 6.98 -10.69 7.79
CA LEU A 271 5.70 -10.01 7.63
C LEU A 271 4.73 -11.00 6.97
N PHE A 272 3.57 -11.18 7.58
CA PHE A 272 2.46 -11.92 6.99
C PHE A 272 1.28 -10.96 6.85
N THR A 273 0.84 -10.73 5.62
CA THR A 273 -0.32 -9.87 5.34
C THR A 273 -1.56 -10.71 5.17
N GLN A 274 -2.47 -10.63 6.14
CA GLN A 274 -3.74 -11.34 6.03
C GLN A 274 -4.64 -10.73 4.95
N GLY A 275 -5.44 -11.58 4.30
CA GLY A 275 -6.51 -11.12 3.43
C GLY A 275 -7.71 -10.59 4.20
N MET A 276 -8.64 -9.99 3.47
CA MET A 276 -9.83 -9.36 4.03
C MET A 276 -10.97 -10.36 4.21
N VAL A 277 -11.72 -10.22 5.30
CA VAL A 277 -13.00 -10.92 5.45
C VAL A 277 -14.07 -10.14 4.68
N CYS A 278 -14.69 -10.81 3.71
CA CYS A 278 -15.70 -10.27 2.83
C CYS A 278 -17.09 -10.76 3.22
N HIS A 279 -18.09 -9.90 3.03
CA HIS A 279 -19.49 -10.24 3.26
C HIS A 279 -20.36 -9.51 2.24
N VAL A 280 -21.52 -10.10 1.94
CA VAL A 280 -22.52 -9.49 1.08
C VAL A 280 -22.95 -8.14 1.64
N ALA A 281 -22.93 -7.12 0.79
CA ALA A 281 -23.43 -5.80 1.09
C ALA A 281 -24.58 -5.45 0.14
N TYR A 282 -25.53 -4.68 0.67
CA TYR A 282 -26.75 -4.31 -0.02
C TYR A 282 -26.84 -2.80 -0.13
N ARG A 283 -27.03 -2.30 -1.35
CA ARG A 283 -27.15 -0.86 -1.60
C ARG A 283 -28.42 -0.55 -2.36
N CYS A 284 -29.21 0.35 -1.79
CA CYS A 284 -30.32 1.00 -2.48
C CYS A 284 -29.80 2.27 -3.20
N PRO A 285 -30.14 2.49 -4.48
CA PRO A 285 -29.78 3.72 -5.19
C PRO A 285 -30.27 5.01 -4.50
N GLU A 286 -31.37 4.93 -3.75
CA GLU A 286 -31.98 6.07 -3.06
C GLU A 286 -31.61 6.16 -1.57
N HIS A 287 -31.53 5.03 -0.88
CA HIS A 287 -31.38 4.99 0.58
C HIS A 287 -29.97 4.59 1.05
N GLY A 288 -29.06 4.31 0.11
CA GLY A 288 -27.68 3.94 0.40
C GLY A 288 -27.52 2.51 0.93
N TRP A 289 -26.51 2.29 1.77
CA TRP A 289 -26.20 0.96 2.34
C TRP A 289 -27.21 0.54 3.41
N LEU A 290 -27.60 -0.73 3.38
CA LEU A 290 -28.57 -1.36 4.28
C LEU A 290 -27.93 -2.50 5.06
N TYR A 291 -28.44 -2.79 6.26
CA TYR A 291 -27.99 -3.97 7.00
C TYR A 291 -28.58 -5.25 6.37
N PRO A 292 -27.82 -6.34 6.26
CA PRO A 292 -28.33 -7.62 5.77
C PRO A 292 -29.63 -8.08 6.45
N SER A 293 -29.77 -7.82 7.76
CA SER A 293 -30.96 -8.18 8.55
C SER A 293 -32.23 -7.42 8.16
N GLU A 294 -32.11 -6.29 7.46
CA GLU A 294 -33.24 -5.45 7.05
C GLU A 294 -33.78 -5.84 5.65
N VAL A 295 -32.98 -6.58 4.87
CA VAL A 295 -33.28 -6.91 3.48
C VAL A 295 -34.12 -8.17 3.40
N LYS A 296 -35.25 -8.10 2.68
CA LYS A 296 -36.11 -9.24 2.35
C LYS A 296 -36.19 -9.40 0.84
N ASP A 297 -35.92 -10.60 0.35
CA ASP A 297 -36.05 -10.98 -1.07
C ASP A 297 -35.32 -10.06 -2.06
N GLY A 298 -34.19 -9.46 -1.67
CA GLY A 298 -33.38 -8.60 -2.53
C GLY A 298 -33.98 -7.20 -2.80
N HIS A 299 -35.02 -6.80 -2.08
CA HIS A 299 -35.67 -5.50 -2.26
C HIS A 299 -35.44 -4.57 -1.06
N CYS A 300 -35.40 -3.26 -1.35
CA CYS A 300 -35.24 -2.21 -0.34
C CYS A 300 -36.47 -2.18 0.59
N PRO A 301 -36.28 -2.21 1.93
CA PRO A 301 -37.39 -2.17 2.88
C PRO A 301 -38.11 -0.82 2.91
N HIS A 302 -37.51 0.24 2.36
CA HIS A 302 -38.06 1.60 2.37
C HIS A 302 -38.85 1.95 1.10
N CYS A 303 -38.32 1.60 -0.07
CA CYS A 303 -38.94 1.95 -1.35
C CYS A 303 -39.35 0.76 -2.24
N GLY A 304 -39.05 -0.47 -1.82
CA GLY A 304 -39.42 -1.68 -2.56
C GLY A 304 -38.68 -1.89 -3.88
N LYS A 305 -37.67 -1.07 -4.21
CA LYS A 305 -36.83 -1.25 -5.40
C LYS A 305 -35.82 -2.38 -5.20
N GLU A 306 -35.41 -2.99 -6.31
CA GLU A 306 -34.32 -3.97 -6.34
C GLU A 306 -33.00 -3.35 -5.84
N LEU A 307 -32.20 -4.14 -5.11
CA LEU A 307 -30.95 -3.72 -4.50
C LEU A 307 -29.75 -4.07 -5.37
N GLU A 308 -28.71 -3.23 -5.33
CA GLU A 308 -27.38 -3.60 -5.77
C GLU A 308 -26.76 -4.54 -4.72
N ILE A 309 -26.47 -5.78 -5.11
CA ILE A 309 -25.93 -6.82 -4.23
C ILE A 309 -24.52 -7.18 -4.71
N SER A 310 -23.53 -7.10 -3.82
CA SER A 310 -22.14 -7.46 -4.15
C SER A 310 -21.38 -7.84 -2.88
N ASN A 311 -20.34 -8.66 -3.03
CA ASN A 311 -19.42 -8.99 -1.94
C ASN A 311 -18.33 -7.93 -1.82
N PHE A 312 -18.15 -7.41 -0.61
CA PHE A 312 -17.10 -6.45 -0.28
C PHE A 312 -16.41 -6.83 1.03
N SER A 313 -15.22 -6.30 1.25
CA SER A 313 -14.61 -6.32 2.59
C SER A 313 -15.56 -5.73 3.62
N MET A 314 -15.65 -6.40 4.78
CA MET A 314 -16.51 -5.98 5.88
C MET A 314 -16.14 -4.58 6.35
N SER A 315 -17.13 -3.67 6.40
CA SER A 315 -16.92 -2.30 6.86
C SER A 315 -18.20 -1.68 7.40
N LYS A 316 -18.08 -0.87 8.47
CA LYS A 316 -19.22 -0.16 9.06
C LYS A 316 -19.94 0.74 8.04
N SER A 317 -19.19 1.36 7.13
CA SER A 317 -19.74 2.24 6.08
C SER A 317 -20.62 1.51 5.07
N LYS A 318 -20.35 0.23 4.80
CA LYS A 318 -21.16 -0.63 3.92
C LYS A 318 -22.21 -1.46 4.68
N LYS A 319 -22.26 -1.37 6.01
CA LYS A 319 -23.20 -2.09 6.89
C LYS A 319 -23.20 -3.62 6.72
N ASN A 320 -22.10 -4.19 6.24
CA ASN A 320 -21.95 -5.64 6.01
C ASN A 320 -21.06 -6.33 7.07
N VAL A 321 -20.92 -5.73 8.26
CA VAL A 321 -20.10 -6.29 9.34
C VAL A 321 -20.92 -7.32 10.12
N VAL A 322 -20.33 -8.47 10.39
CA VAL A 322 -20.81 -9.41 11.40
C VAL A 322 -19.94 -9.24 12.63
N ALA A 323 -20.55 -8.94 13.78
CA ALA A 323 -19.78 -8.76 15.01
C ALA A 323 -19.30 -10.12 15.56
N PRO A 324 -18.01 -10.29 15.88
CA PRO A 324 -17.52 -11.55 16.46
C PRO A 324 -18.25 -11.94 17.75
N SER A 325 -18.68 -10.96 18.55
CA SER A 325 -19.45 -11.20 19.78
C SER A 325 -20.74 -11.97 19.54
N GLU A 326 -21.44 -11.72 18.42
CA GLU A 326 -22.67 -12.45 18.09
C GLU A 326 -22.40 -13.95 17.88
N ILE A 327 -21.26 -14.28 17.26
CA ILE A 327 -20.84 -15.68 17.07
C ILE A 327 -20.40 -16.29 18.41
N ILE A 328 -19.65 -15.55 19.21
CA ILE A 328 -19.16 -16.01 20.52
C ILE A 328 -20.32 -16.30 21.47
N ASP A 329 -21.31 -15.42 21.53
CA ASP A 329 -22.47 -15.57 22.40
C ASP A 329 -23.34 -16.77 21.98
N ALA A 330 -23.44 -17.03 20.67
CA ALA A 330 -24.25 -18.12 20.14
C ALA A 330 -23.53 -19.49 20.13
N TYR A 331 -22.23 -19.52 19.85
CA TYR A 331 -21.49 -20.75 19.55
C TYR A 331 -20.17 -20.93 20.33
N GLY A 332 -19.77 -19.94 21.12
CA GLY A 332 -18.53 -19.93 21.90
C GLY A 332 -17.29 -19.48 21.10
N ALA A 333 -16.27 -19.02 21.83
CA ALA A 333 -15.03 -18.49 21.25
C ALA A 333 -14.25 -19.52 20.42
N ASP A 334 -14.25 -20.80 20.80
CA ASP A 334 -13.53 -21.82 20.03
C ASP A 334 -14.16 -22.07 18.66
N THR A 335 -15.48 -21.94 18.54
CA THR A 335 -16.16 -22.01 17.24
C THR A 335 -15.76 -20.83 16.36
N GLU A 336 -15.75 -19.62 16.90
CA GLU A 336 -15.33 -18.41 16.18
C GLU A 336 -13.88 -18.55 15.69
N ARG A 337 -12.95 -18.91 16.58
CA ARG A 337 -11.53 -19.10 16.24
C ARG A 337 -11.32 -20.18 15.19
N LEU A 338 -11.96 -21.34 15.36
CA LEU A 338 -11.84 -22.45 14.42
C LEU A 338 -12.42 -22.06 13.06
N TYR A 339 -13.58 -21.40 13.05
CA TYR A 339 -14.17 -20.92 11.82
C TYR A 339 -13.22 -19.98 11.11
N THR A 340 -12.75 -18.91 11.78
CA THR A 340 -11.83 -17.91 11.24
C THR A 340 -10.56 -18.54 10.64
N LEU A 341 -9.97 -19.54 11.31
CA LEU A 341 -8.78 -20.25 10.84
C LEU A 341 -9.05 -21.27 9.72
N PHE A 342 -10.30 -21.68 9.51
CA PHE A 342 -10.69 -22.72 8.55
C PHE A 342 -11.38 -22.17 7.30
N MET A 343 -11.75 -20.88 7.27
CA MET A 343 -12.45 -20.28 6.13
C MET A 343 -11.63 -20.33 4.84
N GLY A 344 -10.30 -20.32 4.93
CA GLY A 344 -9.39 -20.37 3.78
C GLY A 344 -7.94 -20.05 4.15
N PRO A 345 -7.04 -19.99 3.15
CA PRO A 345 -5.66 -19.54 3.35
C PRO A 345 -5.64 -18.11 3.92
N PRO A 346 -4.85 -17.84 4.98
CA PRO A 346 -4.93 -16.57 5.69
C PRO A 346 -4.45 -15.35 4.89
N ASP A 347 -3.74 -15.55 3.78
CA ASP A 347 -3.23 -14.52 2.86
C ASP A 347 -4.24 -14.10 1.78
N ARG A 348 -5.42 -14.73 1.73
CA ARG A 348 -6.44 -14.48 0.71
C ARG A 348 -7.67 -13.81 1.30
N ASP A 349 -8.37 -13.06 0.47
CA ASP A 349 -9.70 -12.58 0.80
C ASP A 349 -10.65 -13.78 0.91
N ILE A 350 -11.47 -13.79 1.96
CA ILE A 350 -12.35 -14.91 2.27
C ILE A 350 -13.77 -14.43 2.53
N GLU A 351 -14.74 -15.17 1.99
CA GLU A 351 -16.15 -14.90 2.19
C GLU A 351 -16.65 -15.49 3.50
N TRP A 352 -17.34 -14.66 4.27
CA TRP A 352 -18.03 -15.10 5.47
C TRP A 352 -19.28 -15.93 5.12
N SER A 353 -19.55 -16.95 5.94
CA SER A 353 -20.62 -17.92 5.75
C SER A 353 -21.12 -18.45 7.08
N GLU A 354 -22.42 -18.26 7.34
CA GLU A 354 -23.07 -18.79 8.54
C GLU A 354 -23.02 -20.33 8.59
N GLU A 355 -23.16 -21.01 7.45
CA GLU A 355 -23.03 -22.47 7.38
C GLU A 355 -21.61 -22.95 7.73
N GLY A 356 -20.60 -22.13 7.42
CA GLY A 356 -19.23 -22.36 7.86
C GLY A 356 -19.09 -22.33 9.38
N VAL A 357 -19.69 -21.34 10.04
CA VAL A 357 -19.73 -21.23 11.51
C VAL A 357 -20.41 -22.46 12.13
N ARG A 358 -21.58 -22.85 11.62
CA ARG A 358 -22.29 -24.05 12.08
C ARG A 358 -21.47 -25.32 11.86
N GLY A 359 -20.71 -25.38 10.76
CA GLY A 359 -19.77 -26.46 10.48
C GLY A 359 -18.67 -26.58 11.53
N ALA A 360 -18.03 -25.45 11.89
CA ALA A 360 -17.03 -25.39 12.95
C ALA A 360 -17.62 -25.83 14.30
N PHE A 361 -18.82 -25.36 14.66
CA PHE A 361 -19.52 -25.76 15.88
C PHE A 361 -19.75 -27.27 15.94
N ARG A 362 -20.25 -27.87 14.84
CA ARG A 362 -20.42 -29.34 14.74
C ARG A 362 -19.10 -30.08 14.89
N PHE A 363 -18.01 -29.56 14.33
CA PHE A 363 -16.70 -30.18 14.45
C PHE A 363 -16.22 -30.19 15.91
N VAL A 364 -16.30 -29.07 16.62
CA VAL A 364 -15.93 -28.97 18.04
C VAL A 364 -16.73 -29.96 18.88
N ASN A 365 -18.06 -30.00 18.69
CA ASN A 365 -18.92 -30.95 19.40
C ASN A 365 -18.61 -32.42 19.08
N ARG A 366 -18.19 -32.72 17.84
CA ARG A 366 -17.77 -34.08 17.46
C ARG A 366 -16.49 -34.49 18.20
N VAL A 367 -15.52 -33.57 18.33
CA VAL A 367 -14.29 -33.82 19.10
C VAL A 367 -14.62 -34.02 20.58
N TRP A 368 -15.46 -33.14 21.15
CA TRP A 368 -15.94 -33.25 22.53
C TRP A 368 -16.59 -34.61 22.79
N THR A 369 -17.55 -35.00 21.94
CA THR A 369 -18.27 -36.28 22.08
C THR A 369 -17.31 -37.46 21.96
N LEU A 370 -16.36 -37.44 21.02
CA LEU A 370 -15.36 -38.49 20.86
C LEU A 370 -14.51 -38.67 22.13
N VAL A 371 -14.04 -37.58 22.72
CA VAL A 371 -13.19 -37.61 23.92
C VAL A 371 -14.00 -38.06 25.14
N VAL A 372 -15.15 -37.41 25.40
CA VAL A 372 -15.97 -37.71 26.59
C VAL A 372 -16.50 -39.13 26.58
N THR A 373 -16.97 -39.63 25.42
CA THR A 373 -17.47 -41.01 25.28
C THR A 373 -16.38 -42.06 25.55
N ASN A 374 -15.10 -41.70 25.38
CA ASN A 374 -13.97 -42.60 25.58
C ASN A 374 -13.12 -42.22 26.81
N ALA A 375 -13.57 -41.29 27.66
CA ALA A 375 -12.75 -40.72 28.73
C ALA A 375 -12.22 -41.77 29.71
N GLU A 376 -13.07 -42.70 30.18
CA GLU A 376 -12.66 -43.79 31.07
C GLU A 376 -11.64 -44.72 30.42
N ARG A 377 -11.81 -45.03 29.12
CA ARG A 377 -10.88 -45.87 28.36
C ARG A 377 -9.52 -45.21 28.20
N VAL A 378 -9.51 -43.90 27.96
CA VAL A 378 -8.28 -43.10 27.86
C VAL A 378 -7.60 -43.01 29.23
N ALA A 379 -8.36 -42.82 30.31
CA ALA A 379 -7.82 -42.76 31.67
C ALA A 379 -7.20 -44.09 32.13
N ALA A 380 -7.75 -45.22 31.68
CA ALA A 380 -7.22 -46.55 31.95
C ALA A 380 -6.04 -46.95 31.04
N ALA A 381 -5.70 -46.14 30.04
CA ALA A 381 -4.60 -46.46 29.12
C ALA A 381 -3.23 -46.30 29.80
N PRO A 382 -2.25 -47.17 29.51
CA PRO A 382 -0.91 -47.04 30.04
C PRO A 382 -0.23 -45.76 29.53
N THR A 383 0.57 -45.12 30.39
CA THR A 383 1.33 -43.90 30.06
C THR A 383 2.51 -44.17 29.13
N GLU A 384 3.09 -45.37 29.21
CA GLU A 384 4.14 -45.83 28.30
C GLU A 384 3.52 -46.54 27.10
N PHE A 385 3.93 -46.15 25.91
CA PHE A 385 3.41 -46.66 24.64
C PHE A 385 4.54 -47.11 23.73
N ASP A 386 4.56 -48.40 23.40
CA ASP A 386 5.48 -48.98 22.41
C ASP A 386 4.73 -49.24 21.09
N PRO A 387 4.99 -48.48 20.02
CA PRO A 387 4.31 -48.66 18.74
C PRO A 387 4.65 -49.99 18.05
N THR A 388 5.68 -50.73 18.50
CA THR A 388 6.06 -52.04 17.94
C THR A 388 5.09 -53.16 18.34
N THR A 389 4.34 -52.98 19.43
CA THR A 389 3.37 -53.97 19.92
C THR A 389 2.02 -53.91 19.20
N LEU A 390 1.81 -52.89 18.36
CA LEU A 390 0.57 -52.68 17.62
C LEU A 390 0.37 -53.77 16.57
N ASP A 391 -0.87 -54.21 16.40
CA ASP A 391 -1.29 -55.01 15.25
C ASP A 391 -1.33 -54.18 13.95
N GLU A 392 -1.79 -54.76 12.84
CA GLU A 392 -1.82 -54.05 11.56
C GLU A 392 -2.72 -52.80 11.57
N ALA A 393 -3.89 -52.89 12.22
CA ALA A 393 -4.83 -51.78 12.32
C ALA A 393 -4.26 -50.65 13.18
N GLY A 394 -3.66 -50.98 14.33
CA GLY A 394 -2.96 -50.05 15.22
C GLY A 394 -1.78 -49.37 14.52
N ARG A 395 -0.95 -50.13 13.80
CA ARG A 395 0.16 -49.56 13.01
C ARG A 395 -0.34 -48.62 11.91
N SER A 396 -1.48 -48.91 11.29
CA SER A 396 -2.10 -48.02 10.31
C SER A 396 -2.54 -46.69 10.94
N LEU A 397 -3.22 -46.75 12.09
CA LEU A 397 -3.65 -45.58 12.83
C LEU A 397 -2.46 -44.75 13.33
N TRP A 398 -1.43 -45.39 13.88
CA TRP A 398 -0.21 -44.72 14.33
C TRP A 398 0.51 -43.99 13.20
N ARG A 399 0.63 -44.60 12.01
CA ARG A 399 1.18 -43.92 10.84
C ARG A 399 0.35 -42.71 10.43
N ARG A 400 -0.99 -42.80 10.49
CA ARG A 400 -1.87 -41.67 10.22
C ARG A 400 -1.68 -40.55 11.24
N TYR A 401 -1.62 -40.88 12.53
CA TYR A 401 -1.33 -39.95 13.62
C TYR A 401 0.00 -39.20 13.37
N GLN A 402 1.09 -39.93 13.11
CA GLN A 402 2.41 -39.33 12.86
C GLN A 402 2.43 -38.45 11.60
N ARG A 403 1.74 -38.86 10.53
CA ARG A 403 1.58 -38.04 9.32
C ARG A 403 0.80 -36.76 9.60
N THR A 404 -0.28 -36.84 10.37
CA THR A 404 -1.07 -35.68 10.77
C THR A 404 -0.24 -34.74 11.64
N LEU A 405 0.47 -35.25 12.64
CA LEU A 405 1.36 -34.45 13.48
C LEU A 405 2.39 -33.70 12.65
N LYS A 406 3.12 -34.42 11.77
CA LYS A 406 4.08 -33.81 10.86
C LYS A 406 3.44 -32.71 10.00
N LYS A 407 2.25 -32.94 9.47
CA LYS A 407 1.57 -31.98 8.59
C LYS A 407 1.03 -30.75 9.33
N VAL A 408 0.74 -30.85 10.62
CA VAL A 408 0.29 -29.71 11.45
C VAL A 408 1.48 -28.88 11.93
N THR A 409 2.64 -29.50 12.17
CA THR A 409 3.86 -28.81 12.61
C THR A 409 4.55 -28.03 11.49
N GLN A 410 4.44 -28.50 10.25
CA GLN A 410 4.95 -27.83 9.05
C GLN A 410 4.00 -26.73 8.58
#